data_AF-A0A838UB77-F1
#
_entry.id   AF-A0A838UB77-F1
#
_cell.length_a   1.000
_cell.length_b   1.000
_cell.length_c   1.000
_cell.angle_alpha   90.00
_cell.angle_beta   90.00
_cell.angle_gamma   90.00
#
_symmetry.space_group_name_H-M   'P 1'
#
loop_
_entity.id
_entity.type
_entity.pdbx_description
1 polymer ?
#
loop_
_entity_poly.entity_id
_entity_poly.type
_entity_poly.pdbx_seq_one_letter_code
_entity_poly.pdbx_strand_id
1 'polypeptide(L)'
;MHKLPQILALITILIVSGPGISAQIPNQIMPLSEVKEGMRGTARTVFRGSEPEDFGVEILGIVPDSVGPHQDLIIGKLSGDLAMRTFVFAGMSGSPVFVGGKLIGAISYSFPFAKEPICGITPIEQMTTIFDRVDALGRPKFEPRTVSVPDLQSGIWRPTLNGHSSDHFLVSSHASVAGQRMMPIATPVSFGGISQSTLDKFAGVLSQANILPV
;
A
#
# COMPACT_ATOMS: atom_id res chain seq x y z
N MET A 1 -15.88 33.92 -63.83
CA MET A 1 -16.16 35.11 -62.99
C MET A 1 -17.15 34.63 -61.93
N HIS A 2 -16.80 34.32 -60.68
CA HIS A 2 -16.26 35.18 -59.62
C HIS A 2 -15.40 34.40 -58.59
N LYS A 3 -14.79 35.16 -57.68
CA LYS A 3 -13.61 34.91 -56.85
C LYS A 3 -13.84 34.03 -55.61
N LEU A 4 -12.74 33.38 -55.16
CA LEU A 4 -12.35 32.85 -53.82
C LEU A 4 -12.87 33.65 -52.58
N PRO A 5 -12.58 33.29 -51.29
CA PRO A 5 -12.48 31.99 -50.54
C PRO A 5 -12.97 32.09 -49.05
N GLN A 6 -13.38 31.02 -48.36
CA GLN A 6 -13.40 30.94 -46.86
C GLN A 6 -13.35 29.46 -46.41
N ILE A 7 -12.20 28.90 -46.04
CA ILE A 7 -11.70 28.67 -44.65
C ILE A 7 -12.81 28.21 -43.67
N LEU A 8 -12.86 26.91 -43.32
CA LEU A 8 -13.00 26.47 -41.93
C LEU A 8 -12.72 24.96 -41.75
N ALA A 9 -11.65 24.67 -40.99
CA ALA A 9 -11.41 23.54 -40.10
C ALA A 9 -12.15 22.20 -40.32
N LEU A 10 -11.40 21.16 -40.66
CA LEU A 10 -11.69 19.80 -40.20
C LEU A 10 -10.41 19.19 -39.62
N ILE A 11 -10.32 19.20 -38.29
CA ILE A 11 -9.27 18.57 -37.51
C ILE A 11 -9.56 17.07 -37.48
N THR A 12 -8.76 16.29 -38.22
CA THR A 12 -8.81 14.83 -38.16
C THR A 12 -8.05 14.36 -36.93
N ILE A 13 -8.78 13.94 -35.89
CA ILE A 13 -8.23 13.28 -34.70
C ILE A 13 -7.76 11.87 -35.11
N LEU A 14 -6.44 11.68 -35.11
CA LEU A 14 -5.80 10.38 -35.24
C LEU A 14 -5.73 9.75 -33.84
N ILE A 15 -6.63 8.80 -33.56
CA ILE A 15 -6.61 7.98 -32.34
C ILE A 15 -5.43 7.00 -32.48
N VAL A 16 -4.30 7.33 -31.87
CA VAL A 16 -3.20 6.37 -31.67
C VAL A 16 -3.57 5.49 -30.49
N SER A 17 -4.09 4.30 -30.78
CA SER A 17 -4.18 3.20 -29.83
C SER A 17 -2.78 2.69 -29.50
N GLY A 18 -2.14 3.30 -28.51
CA GLY A 18 -0.91 2.77 -27.93
C GLY A 18 -1.23 1.50 -27.11
N PRO A 19 -0.42 0.42 -27.21
CA PRO A 19 -0.60 -0.75 -26.38
C PRO A 19 -0.40 -0.34 -24.93
N GLY A 20 -1.33 -0.76 -24.06
CA GLY A 20 -1.23 -0.55 -22.63
C GLY A 20 0.13 -1.06 -22.14
N ILE A 21 0.91 -0.16 -21.56
CA ILE A 21 2.11 -0.49 -20.81
C ILE A 21 1.62 -1.26 -19.58
N SER A 22 1.47 -2.57 -19.73
CA SER A 22 1.57 -3.47 -18.60
C SER A 22 2.96 -3.25 -18.04
N ALA A 23 3.05 -2.66 -16.85
CA ALA A 23 4.30 -2.51 -16.14
C ALA A 23 4.81 -3.92 -15.79
N GLN A 24 5.49 -4.56 -16.74
CA GLN A 24 6.33 -5.70 -16.45
C GLN A 24 7.48 -5.17 -15.60
N ILE A 25 7.37 -5.32 -14.28
CA ILE A 25 8.50 -5.18 -13.37
C ILE A 25 9.53 -6.20 -13.86
N PRO A 26 10.71 -5.82 -14.34
CA PRO A 26 11.76 -6.78 -14.62
C PRO A 26 12.13 -7.42 -13.27
N ASN A 27 11.65 -8.65 -13.07
CA ASN A 27 11.74 -9.44 -11.85
C ASN A 27 13.19 -9.80 -11.52
N GLN A 28 13.94 -8.86 -10.97
CA GLN A 28 15.08 -9.22 -10.14
C GLN A 28 14.79 -8.72 -8.74
N ILE A 29 14.30 -9.64 -7.91
CA ILE A 29 14.18 -9.43 -6.46
C ILE A 29 15.60 -9.44 -5.90
N MET A 30 15.90 -8.51 -5.01
CA MET A 30 17.09 -8.57 -4.18
C MET A 30 16.68 -9.22 -2.86
N PRO A 31 17.31 -10.35 -2.48
CA PRO A 31 17.00 -11.02 -1.23
C PRO A 31 17.38 -10.14 -0.04
N LEU A 32 16.68 -10.28 1.09
CA LEU A 32 16.90 -9.44 2.27
C LEU A 32 18.34 -9.55 2.79
N SER A 33 18.99 -10.71 2.62
CA SER A 33 20.39 -10.95 2.99
C SER A 33 21.41 -10.13 2.19
N GLU A 34 21.04 -9.65 1.00
CA GLU A 34 21.88 -8.75 0.19
C GLU A 34 21.72 -7.28 0.58
N VAL A 35 20.62 -6.92 1.26
CA VAL A 35 20.33 -5.53 1.67
C VAL A 35 21.26 -5.14 2.82
N LYS A 36 21.92 -3.98 2.69
CA LYS A 36 22.87 -3.45 3.69
C LYS A 36 22.60 -1.98 3.98
N GLU A 37 22.98 -1.56 5.19
CA GLU A 37 23.01 -0.15 5.56
C GLU A 37 23.89 0.68 4.60
N GLY A 38 23.46 1.91 4.34
CA GLY A 38 24.11 2.85 3.43
C GLY A 38 23.78 2.64 1.95
N MET A 39 23.06 1.56 1.60
CA MET A 39 22.59 1.37 0.23
C MET A 39 21.62 2.47 -0.19
N ARG A 40 21.72 2.90 -1.44
CA ARG A 40 20.83 3.90 -2.04
C ARG A 40 19.95 3.27 -3.09
N GLY A 41 18.70 3.68 -3.09
CA GLY A 41 17.67 3.15 -3.94
C GLY A 41 16.70 4.22 -4.42
N THR A 42 15.69 3.76 -5.13
CA THR A 42 14.60 4.56 -5.66
C THR A 42 13.29 3.94 -5.21
N ALA A 43 12.38 4.76 -4.70
CA ALA A 43 11.01 4.38 -4.41
C ALA A 43 10.07 5.16 -5.34
N ARG A 44 8.90 4.58 -5.62
CA ARG A 44 7.93 5.17 -6.56
C ARG A 44 6.57 5.33 -5.90
N THR A 45 6.02 6.53 -5.92
CA THR A 45 4.71 6.83 -5.31
C THR A 45 3.98 7.92 -6.08
N VAL A 46 2.68 8.05 -5.86
CA VAL A 46 1.88 9.14 -6.45
C VAL A 46 1.72 10.23 -5.40
N PHE A 47 2.39 11.37 -5.58
CA PHE A 47 2.21 12.52 -4.68
C PHE A 47 0.97 13.35 -5.03
N ARG A 48 0.62 13.43 -6.32
CA ARG A 48 -0.55 14.18 -6.80
C ARG A 48 -1.16 13.58 -8.06
N GLY A 49 -2.48 13.59 -8.14
CA GLY A 49 -3.19 13.08 -9.30
C GLY A 49 -3.05 11.56 -9.40
N SER A 50 -2.52 11.08 -10.51
CA SER A 50 -2.39 9.63 -10.80
C SER A 50 -1.02 9.25 -11.37
N GLU A 51 -0.10 10.20 -11.54
CA GLU A 51 1.22 9.92 -12.11
C GLU A 51 2.20 9.48 -11.02
N PRO A 52 2.84 8.30 -11.14
CA PRO A 52 3.81 7.87 -10.15
C PRO A 52 5.17 8.50 -10.40
N GLU A 53 5.69 9.16 -9.37
CA GLU A 53 6.98 9.87 -9.33
C GLU A 53 8.02 9.09 -8.52
N ASP A 54 9.26 9.17 -8.97
CA ASP A 54 10.41 8.52 -8.32
C ASP A 54 11.07 9.45 -7.30
N PHE A 55 11.46 8.90 -6.16
CA PHE A 55 12.20 9.59 -5.10
C PHE A 55 13.28 8.70 -4.51
N GLY A 56 14.30 9.31 -3.90
CA GLY A 56 15.44 8.58 -3.39
C GLY A 56 15.15 7.95 -2.02
N VAL A 57 15.75 6.80 -1.77
CA VAL A 57 15.77 6.18 -0.44
C VAL A 57 17.19 5.78 -0.06
N GLU A 58 17.54 5.96 1.21
CA GLU A 58 18.78 5.49 1.82
C GLU A 58 18.44 4.44 2.88
N ILE A 59 19.02 3.26 2.79
CA ILE A 59 18.80 2.19 3.77
C ILE A 59 19.61 2.48 5.03
N LEU A 60 18.93 2.62 6.16
CA LEU A 60 19.55 2.84 7.47
C LEU A 60 19.85 1.54 8.20
N GLY A 61 19.16 0.45 7.85
CA GLY A 61 19.41 -0.85 8.47
C GLY A 61 18.23 -1.80 8.36
N ILE A 62 18.37 -2.97 8.97
CA ILE A 62 17.34 -4.01 9.05
C ILE A 62 17.07 -4.27 10.53
N VAL A 63 15.81 -4.27 10.92
CA VAL A 63 15.36 -4.59 12.27
C VAL A 63 14.65 -5.94 12.23
N PRO A 64 15.29 -7.01 12.73
CA PRO A 64 14.68 -8.34 12.73
C PRO A 64 13.50 -8.41 13.70
N ASP A 65 12.50 -9.23 13.36
CA ASP A 65 11.33 -9.53 14.21
C ASP A 65 10.57 -8.30 14.75
N SER A 66 10.66 -7.16 14.05
CA SER A 66 10.14 -5.88 14.57
C SER A 66 8.62 -5.83 14.62
N VAL A 67 7.95 -6.46 13.65
CA VAL A 67 6.49 -6.51 13.54
C VAL A 67 5.96 -7.79 14.21
N GLY A 68 6.72 -8.87 14.17
CA GLY A 68 6.35 -10.16 14.73
C GLY A 68 7.38 -11.24 14.37
N PRO A 69 7.19 -12.50 14.80
CA PRO A 69 8.13 -13.57 14.52
C PRO A 69 8.35 -13.76 13.01
N HIS A 70 9.61 -13.73 12.60
CA HIS A 70 10.06 -13.78 11.21
C HIS A 70 9.57 -12.63 10.33
N GLN A 71 9.20 -11.49 10.95
CA GLN A 71 8.77 -10.26 10.27
C GLN A 71 9.76 -9.12 10.52
N ASP A 72 10.89 -9.23 9.84
CA ASP A 72 11.92 -8.20 9.69
C ASP A 72 11.38 -6.98 8.97
N LEU A 73 11.94 -5.82 9.28
CA LEU A 73 11.61 -4.55 8.65
C LEU A 73 12.88 -3.81 8.23
N ILE A 74 12.90 -3.32 6.99
CA ILE A 74 14.00 -2.48 6.51
C ILE A 74 13.69 -1.03 6.88
N ILE A 75 14.63 -0.34 7.51
CA ILE A 75 14.51 1.07 7.85
C ILE A 75 15.15 1.90 6.74
N GLY A 76 14.38 2.83 6.18
CA GLY A 76 14.82 3.73 5.12
C GLY A 76 14.63 5.19 5.49
N LYS A 77 15.52 6.04 5.00
CA LYS A 77 15.36 7.50 4.99
C LYS A 77 15.03 7.96 3.59
N LEU A 78 13.93 8.68 3.44
CA LEU A 78 13.51 9.22 2.16
C LEU A 78 14.31 10.49 1.81
N SER A 79 14.49 10.73 0.52
CA SER A 79 15.18 11.91 -0.01
C SER A 79 14.50 12.40 -1.28
N GLY A 80 14.61 13.71 -1.55
CA GLY A 80 13.91 14.40 -2.64
C GLY A 80 12.99 15.50 -2.12
N ASP A 81 12.76 16.52 -2.94
CA ASP A 81 12.09 17.76 -2.51
C ASP A 81 10.68 17.52 -1.98
N LEU A 82 9.91 16.63 -2.61
CA LEU A 82 8.56 16.27 -2.20
C LEU A 82 8.57 15.44 -0.92
N ALA A 83 9.35 14.36 -0.86
CA ALA A 83 9.44 13.48 0.30
C ALA A 83 9.93 14.20 1.57
N MET A 84 10.85 15.15 1.44
CA MET A 84 11.32 15.98 2.56
C MET A 84 10.27 16.96 3.08
N ARG A 85 9.30 17.35 2.25
CA ARG A 85 8.20 18.25 2.63
C ARG A 85 7.01 17.50 3.21
N THR A 86 6.64 16.38 2.60
CA THR A 86 5.45 15.61 2.99
C THR A 86 5.73 14.61 4.10
N PHE A 87 7.00 14.26 4.33
CA PHE A 87 7.37 13.09 5.12
C PHE A 87 6.65 11.83 4.59
N VAL A 88 6.54 10.78 5.42
CA VAL A 88 5.74 9.60 5.13
C VAL A 88 4.28 9.89 5.45
N PHE A 89 3.39 9.77 4.46
CA PHE A 89 1.97 10.10 4.61
C PHE A 89 1.03 8.93 4.27
N ALA A 90 -0.24 9.06 4.68
CA ALA A 90 -1.31 8.13 4.35
C ALA A 90 -1.55 8.11 2.83
N GLY A 91 -1.09 7.04 2.16
CA GLY A 91 -1.08 6.90 0.70
C GLY A 91 0.23 6.38 0.13
N MET A 92 1.34 6.51 0.88
CA MET A 92 2.62 5.88 0.49
C MET A 92 2.66 4.37 0.75
N SER A 93 1.67 3.82 1.47
CA SER A 93 1.56 2.39 1.74
C SER A 93 1.56 1.59 0.42
N GLY A 94 2.44 0.59 0.32
CA GLY A 94 2.58 -0.23 -0.88
C GLY A 94 3.49 0.35 -1.97
N SER A 95 4.10 1.53 -1.76
CA SER A 95 5.05 2.11 -2.72
C SER A 95 6.27 1.19 -2.87
N PRO A 96 6.57 0.69 -4.09
CA PRO A 96 7.69 -0.24 -4.28
C PRO A 96 9.03 0.47 -4.13
N VAL A 97 10.00 -0.24 -3.56
CA VAL A 97 11.35 0.26 -3.29
C VAL A 97 12.37 -0.63 -4.00
N PHE A 98 13.28 0.01 -4.74
CA PHE A 98 14.30 -0.64 -5.54
C PHE A 98 15.71 -0.23 -5.13
N VAL A 99 16.65 -1.17 -5.09
CA VAL A 99 18.09 -0.92 -4.90
C VAL A 99 18.83 -1.55 -6.07
N GLY A 100 19.64 -0.76 -6.79
CA GLY A 100 20.35 -1.25 -7.98
C GLY A 100 19.42 -1.79 -9.06
N GLY A 101 18.21 -1.23 -9.20
CA GLY A 101 17.17 -1.70 -10.13
C GLY A 101 16.43 -2.97 -9.69
N LYS A 102 16.78 -3.55 -8.54
CA LYS A 102 16.14 -4.75 -7.98
C LYS A 102 15.10 -4.39 -6.92
N LEU A 103 13.96 -5.07 -6.90
CA LEU A 103 12.91 -4.87 -5.91
C LEU A 103 13.32 -5.45 -4.56
N ILE A 104 13.30 -4.62 -3.51
CA ILE A 104 13.60 -5.05 -2.13
C ILE A 104 12.35 -5.15 -1.24
N GLY A 105 11.29 -4.37 -1.54
CA GLY A 105 10.12 -4.31 -0.68
C GLY A 105 9.18 -3.15 -0.99
N ALA A 106 8.29 -2.84 -0.05
CA ALA A 106 7.34 -1.75 -0.16
C ALA A 106 7.22 -0.95 1.15
N ILE A 107 6.99 0.36 1.04
CA ILE A 107 6.80 1.24 2.21
C ILE A 107 5.49 0.88 2.93
N SER A 108 5.54 0.70 4.25
CA SER A 108 4.40 0.24 5.06
C SER A 108 4.28 0.93 6.42
N TYR A 109 5.37 1.45 6.98
CA TYR A 109 5.38 2.13 8.28
C TYR A 109 5.92 3.55 8.19
N SER A 110 5.40 4.40 9.07
CA SER A 110 5.84 5.78 9.25
C SER A 110 6.37 6.00 10.66
N PHE A 111 7.29 6.96 10.80
CA PHE A 111 7.78 7.46 12.08
C PHE A 111 7.28 8.90 12.29
N PRO A 112 6.06 9.10 12.79
CA PRO A 112 5.41 10.42 12.82
C PRO A 112 6.13 11.47 13.67
N PHE A 113 6.98 11.05 14.61
CA PHE A 113 7.72 11.93 15.51
C PHE A 113 9.20 12.10 15.14
N ALA A 114 9.65 11.52 14.01
CA ALA A 114 11.01 11.70 13.54
C ALA A 114 11.19 13.11 12.93
N LYS A 115 12.37 13.70 13.14
CA LYS A 115 12.74 14.99 12.52
C LYS A 115 13.15 14.85 11.05
N GLU A 116 13.36 13.61 10.61
CA GLU A 116 13.71 13.23 9.25
C GLU A 116 12.63 12.30 8.68
N PRO A 117 12.45 12.23 7.35
CA PRO A 117 11.45 11.37 6.73
C PRO A 117 11.89 9.90 6.75
N ILE A 118 11.72 9.26 7.90
CA ILE A 118 12.03 7.84 8.11
C ILE A 118 10.79 6.99 7.82
N CYS A 119 10.99 5.89 7.09
CA CYS A 119 9.96 4.90 6.79
C CYS A 119 10.41 3.49 7.17
N GLY A 120 9.44 2.63 7.45
CA GLY A 120 9.63 1.18 7.44
C GLY A 120 9.19 0.58 6.10
N ILE A 121 10.02 -0.31 5.57
CA ILE A 121 9.83 -1.01 4.30
C ILE A 121 9.69 -2.50 4.62
N THR A 122 8.55 -3.09 4.24
CA THR A 122 8.31 -4.54 4.34
C THR A 122 9.06 -5.23 3.20
N PRO A 123 9.97 -6.18 3.49
CA PRO A 123 10.67 -6.97 2.47
C PRO A 123 9.71 -7.71 1.53
N ILE A 124 10.05 -7.76 0.24
CA ILE A 124 9.23 -8.46 -0.76
C ILE A 124 9.12 -9.96 -0.49
N GLU A 125 10.18 -10.58 0.03
CA GLU A 125 10.20 -12.00 0.38
C GLU A 125 9.10 -12.35 1.40
N GLN A 126 8.86 -11.47 2.38
CA GLN A 126 7.79 -11.66 3.36
C GLN A 126 6.42 -11.56 2.73
N MET A 127 6.22 -10.60 1.81
CA MET A 127 4.96 -10.46 1.09
C MET A 127 4.66 -11.67 0.20
N THR A 128 5.69 -12.26 -0.42
CA THR A 128 5.52 -13.43 -1.28
C THR A 128 5.13 -14.70 -0.51
N THR A 129 5.65 -14.90 0.71
CA THR A 129 5.32 -16.09 1.52
C THR A 129 3.83 -16.20 1.86
N ILE A 130 3.09 -15.09 1.86
CA ILE A 130 1.65 -15.08 2.11
C ILE A 130 0.92 -15.79 0.98
N PHE A 131 1.31 -15.55 -0.28
CA PHE A 131 0.67 -16.18 -1.43
C PHE A 131 0.91 -17.69 -1.43
N ASP A 132 2.13 -18.12 -1.12
CA ASP A 132 2.47 -19.55 -1.00
C ASP A 132 1.63 -20.23 0.09
N ARG A 133 1.41 -19.56 1.22
CA ARG A 133 0.56 -20.06 2.30
C ARG A 133 -0.92 -20.15 1.90
N VAL A 134 -1.45 -19.16 1.20
CA VAL A 134 -2.85 -19.16 0.73
C VAL A 134 -3.09 -20.26 -0.28
N ASP A 135 -2.13 -20.50 -1.19
CA ASP A 135 -2.22 -21.59 -2.14
C ASP A 135 -2.11 -22.95 -1.43
N ALA A 136 -1.30 -23.08 -0.38
CA ALA A 136 -1.20 -24.29 0.45
C ALA A 136 -2.46 -24.57 1.30
N LEU A 137 -3.08 -23.54 1.87
CA LEU A 137 -4.32 -23.66 2.67
C LEU A 137 -5.59 -23.77 1.82
N GLY A 138 -5.47 -23.52 0.52
CA GLY A 138 -6.60 -23.42 -0.40
C GLY A 138 -7.31 -22.06 -0.28
N ARG A 139 -7.60 -21.45 -1.43
CA ARG A 139 -8.34 -20.18 -1.45
C ARG A 139 -9.76 -20.41 -0.90
N PRO A 140 -10.23 -19.60 0.07
CA PRO A 140 -11.59 -19.71 0.55
C PRO A 140 -12.54 -19.45 -0.61
N LYS A 141 -13.36 -20.45 -0.95
CA LYS A 141 -14.43 -20.28 -1.95
C LYS A 141 -15.50 -19.40 -1.32
N PHE A 142 -15.57 -18.14 -1.75
CA PHE A 142 -16.66 -17.25 -1.37
C PHE A 142 -17.90 -17.66 -2.17
N GLU A 143 -18.73 -18.52 -1.60
CA GLU A 143 -20.04 -18.80 -2.17
C GLU A 143 -21.03 -17.71 -1.73
N PRO A 144 -21.78 -17.09 -2.67
CA PRO A 144 -22.79 -16.11 -2.31
C PRO A 144 -23.85 -16.76 -1.42
N ARG A 145 -23.83 -16.45 -0.12
CA ARG A 145 -24.85 -16.90 0.82
C ARG A 145 -26.04 -15.93 0.79
N THR A 146 -27.24 -16.46 0.60
CA THR A 146 -28.47 -15.67 0.78
C THR A 146 -28.70 -15.51 2.28
N VAL A 147 -28.77 -14.27 2.75
CA VAL A 147 -29.07 -13.95 4.15
C VAL A 147 -30.55 -13.64 4.31
N SER A 148 -31.23 -14.31 5.24
CA SER A 148 -32.63 -14.03 5.56
C SER A 148 -32.74 -13.03 6.72
N VAL A 149 -33.88 -12.33 6.85
CA VAL A 149 -34.13 -11.40 7.96
C VAL A 149 -33.95 -12.04 9.35
N PRO A 150 -34.37 -13.31 9.59
CA PRO A 150 -34.08 -14.00 10.83
C PRO A 150 -32.57 -14.23 11.08
N ASP A 151 -31.76 -14.43 10.03
CA ASP A 151 -30.32 -14.63 10.14
C ASP A 151 -29.58 -13.34 10.52
N LEU A 152 -30.14 -12.19 10.10
CA LEU A 152 -29.64 -10.87 10.51
C LEU A 152 -29.95 -10.60 11.99
N GLN A 153 -31.14 -11.00 12.46
CA GLN A 153 -31.55 -10.83 13.86
C GLN A 153 -30.85 -11.80 14.81
N SER A 154 -30.54 -13.03 14.36
CA SER A 154 -29.84 -14.03 15.17
C SER A 154 -28.36 -13.69 15.40
N GLY A 155 -27.83 -12.67 14.71
CA GLY A 155 -26.44 -12.26 14.84
C GLY A 155 -25.43 -13.26 14.26
N ILE A 156 -25.90 -14.32 13.58
CA ILE A 156 -25.06 -15.32 12.90
C ILE A 156 -24.27 -14.67 11.74
N TRP A 157 -24.81 -13.58 11.17
CA TRP A 157 -24.09 -12.78 10.19
C TRP A 157 -22.92 -11.98 10.77
N ARG A 158 -22.89 -11.71 12.10
CA ARG A 158 -21.81 -10.92 12.70
C ARG A 158 -20.50 -11.68 12.47
N PRO A 159 -19.54 -11.09 11.72
CA PRO A 159 -18.22 -11.70 11.61
C PRO A 159 -17.65 -11.79 13.03
N THR A 160 -17.33 -13.00 13.47
CA THR A 160 -16.59 -13.22 14.71
C THR A 160 -15.16 -12.77 14.49
N LEU A 161 -14.91 -11.46 14.56
CA LEU A 161 -13.56 -10.86 14.51
C LEU A 161 -12.65 -11.35 15.65
N ASN A 162 -13.20 -12.11 16.61
CA ASN A 162 -12.49 -12.67 17.76
C ASN A 162 -12.29 -14.20 17.68
N GLY A 163 -12.73 -14.88 16.60
CA GLY A 163 -12.89 -16.34 16.62
C GLY A 163 -11.81 -17.15 15.91
N HIS A 164 -11.49 -16.83 14.65
CA HIS A 164 -10.49 -17.53 13.86
C HIS A 164 -9.90 -16.54 12.86
N SER A 165 -8.57 -16.54 12.72
CA SER A 165 -7.73 -15.60 11.95
C SER A 165 -7.52 -14.19 12.54
N SER A 166 -7.13 -14.10 13.80
CA SER A 166 -6.24 -13.04 14.27
C SER A 166 -4.81 -13.14 13.71
N ASP A 167 -4.54 -14.14 12.84
CA ASP A 167 -3.21 -14.39 12.28
C ASP A 167 -2.91 -13.67 10.96
N HIS A 168 -3.89 -13.01 10.32
CA HIS A 168 -3.65 -12.44 8.98
C HIS A 168 -4.28 -11.07 8.70
N PHE A 169 -5.05 -10.50 9.63
CA PHE A 169 -5.22 -9.05 9.66
C PHE A 169 -4.27 -8.54 10.73
N LEU A 170 -3.13 -7.99 10.30
CA LEU A 170 -2.10 -7.48 11.21
C LEU A 170 -2.71 -6.36 12.06
N VAL A 171 -3.24 -6.71 13.23
CA VAL A 171 -3.45 -5.76 14.32
C VAL A 171 -2.07 -5.24 14.65
N SER A 172 -1.84 -4.00 14.22
CA SER A 172 -0.68 -3.16 14.42
C SER A 172 0.08 -3.48 15.70
N SER A 173 1.08 -4.35 15.61
CA SER A 173 2.17 -4.35 16.56
C SER A 173 2.91 -3.03 16.35
N HIS A 174 2.86 -2.19 17.38
CA HIS A 174 3.65 -0.95 17.42
C HIS A 174 5.12 -1.36 17.57
N ALA A 175 5.77 -1.63 16.44
CA ALA A 175 7.19 -1.89 16.41
C ALA A 175 7.93 -0.66 16.95
N SER A 176 8.73 -0.83 17.99
CA SER A 176 9.52 0.24 18.57
C SER A 176 10.97 0.12 18.10
N VAL A 177 11.47 1.16 17.43
CA VAL A 177 12.88 1.25 17.03
C VAL A 177 13.47 2.48 17.71
N ALA A 178 14.57 2.28 18.45
CA ALA A 178 15.27 3.33 19.19
C ALA A 178 14.36 4.17 20.11
N GLY A 179 13.34 3.56 20.73
CA GLY A 179 12.41 4.24 21.63
C GLY A 179 11.30 5.06 20.94
N GLN A 180 11.32 5.15 19.60
CA GLN A 180 10.23 5.74 18.82
C GLN A 180 9.24 4.65 18.38
N ARG A 181 7.95 4.96 18.45
CA ARG A 181 6.89 4.05 17.99
C ARG A 181 6.70 4.19 16.48
N MET A 182 6.84 3.07 15.76
CA MET A 182 6.36 2.99 14.38
C MET A 182 4.86 2.82 14.37
N MET A 183 4.22 3.54 13.45
CA MET A 183 2.79 3.41 13.19
C MET A 183 2.58 2.93 11.76
N PRO A 184 1.78 1.87 11.55
CA PRO A 184 1.35 1.48 10.22
C PRO A 184 0.67 2.64 9.50
N ILE A 185 0.95 2.78 8.20
CA ILE A 185 0.30 3.80 7.38
C ILE A 185 -1.16 3.38 7.18
N ALA A 186 -2.11 4.24 7.57
CA ALA A 186 -3.53 3.96 7.42
C ALA A 186 -3.95 3.87 5.95
N THR A 187 -4.84 2.93 5.63
CA THR A 187 -5.32 2.69 4.26
C THR A 187 -6.65 3.44 4.06
N PRO A 188 -6.70 4.50 3.23
CA PRO A 188 -7.95 5.17 2.92
C PRO A 188 -8.83 4.27 2.01
N VAL A 189 -10.10 4.11 2.37
CA VAL A 189 -11.08 3.30 1.62
C VAL A 189 -12.35 4.11 1.40
N SER A 190 -12.82 4.16 0.15
CA SER A 190 -14.11 4.77 -0.18
C SER A 190 -15.21 3.70 -0.17
N PHE A 191 -16.34 4.03 0.47
CA PHE A 191 -17.49 3.13 0.60
C PHE A 191 -18.65 3.61 -0.28
N GLY A 192 -19.16 2.73 -1.15
CA GLY A 192 -20.35 2.97 -1.98
C GLY A 192 -21.57 2.19 -1.49
N GLY A 193 -22.76 2.78 -1.59
CA GLY A 193 -24.04 2.10 -1.30
C GLY A 193 -24.39 1.94 0.18
N ILE A 194 -23.65 2.58 1.08
CA ILE A 194 -23.87 2.57 2.53
C ILE A 194 -24.10 4.01 3.00
N SER A 195 -25.03 4.24 3.93
CA SER A 195 -25.29 5.59 4.45
C SER A 195 -24.17 6.09 5.37
N GLN A 196 -23.90 7.40 5.36
CA GLN A 196 -22.89 8.02 6.24
C GLN A 196 -23.16 7.72 7.72
N SER A 197 -24.42 7.77 8.15
CA SER A 197 -24.82 7.44 9.53
C SER A 197 -24.49 6.01 9.94
N THR A 198 -24.40 5.08 8.98
CA THR A 198 -23.99 3.70 9.22
C THR A 198 -22.47 3.61 9.29
N LEU A 199 -21.75 4.28 8.37
CA LEU A 199 -20.29 4.37 8.43
C LEU A 199 -19.81 4.95 9.76
N ASP A 200 -20.42 6.03 10.24
CA ASP A 200 -20.06 6.67 11.51
C ASP A 200 -20.25 5.73 12.71
N LYS A 201 -21.29 4.88 12.69
CA LYS A 201 -21.52 3.86 13.74
C LYS A 201 -20.44 2.78 13.76
N PHE A 202 -19.84 2.48 12.60
CA PHE A 202 -18.79 1.47 12.46
C PHE A 202 -17.37 2.06 12.38
N ALA A 203 -17.23 3.39 12.40
CA ALA A 203 -15.94 4.09 12.26
C ALA A 203 -14.91 3.64 13.30
N GLY A 204 -15.34 3.35 14.54
CA GLY A 204 -14.47 2.83 15.59
C GLY A 204 -13.90 1.44 15.26
N VAL A 205 -14.71 0.56 14.65
CA VAL A 205 -14.27 -0.78 14.22
C VAL A 205 -13.32 -0.68 13.03
N LEU A 206 -13.63 0.20 12.06
CA LEU A 206 -12.76 0.44 10.90
C LEU A 206 -11.40 1.04 11.30
N SER A 207 -11.40 1.98 12.26
CA SER A 207 -10.18 2.59 12.77
C SER A 207 -9.30 1.59 13.54
N GLN A 208 -9.90 0.67 14.30
CA GLN A 208 -9.16 -0.44 14.92
C GLN A 208 -8.50 -1.35 13.88
N ALA A 209 -9.10 -1.44 12.69
CA ALA A 209 -8.53 -2.15 11.55
C ALA A 209 -7.57 -1.29 10.71
N ASN A 210 -7.18 -0.08 11.14
CA ASN A 210 -6.35 0.85 10.36
C ASN A 210 -6.95 1.23 8.97
N ILE A 211 -8.27 1.16 8.85
CA ILE A 211 -9.05 1.55 7.66
C ILE A 211 -9.66 2.92 7.93
N LEU A 212 -9.36 3.89 7.07
CA LEU A 212 -9.95 5.23 7.15
C LEU A 212 -11.04 5.38 6.08
N PRO A 213 -12.33 5.49 6.46
CA PRO A 213 -13.39 5.81 5.52
C PRO A 213 -13.22 7.25 5.03
N VAL A 214 -13.17 7.43 3.70
CA VAL A 214 -13.07 8.73 3.02
C VAL A 214 -14.17 8.95 2.00
#